data_AF-A0A544ZGD8-F1
#
_entry.id   AF-A0A544ZGD8-F1
#
_cell.length_a   1.000
_cell.length_b   1.000
_cell.length_c   1.000
_cell.angle_alpha   90.00
_cell.angle_beta   90.00
_cell.angle_gamma   90.00
#
_symmetry.space_group_name_H-M   'P 1'
#
loop_
_entity.id
_entity.type
_entity.pdbx_description
1 polymer ?
#
loop_
_entity_poly.entity_id
_entity_poly.type
_entity_poly.pdbx_seq_one_letter_code
_entity_poly.pdbx_strand_id
1 'polypeptide(L)'
;MRRAEPFSLRPSREEWRHAWVARGELRDQRFELPPGVSSVIFERARLVNVDFSGTRFSDVIVEGSEFDGCDFSGAAFDTLTMGAGLRRTWRGDVWPRSVFRDCVFRRTRFAPLTSFGNVRFERCVFDRARLRQQTFTTEAEFVGCVFSGRLHDINFWGRPTKNQAALGRERNAFTGNDFTAAELDDVAFKHIDLYAQRWPGPPGYALLDRVTARMRAVLPLVEAWPDPKHREEARFSLEFLAGSAVEHNDDHAVVSLLDMGRRLPPALREELFAAFRGTSSNTSPG
;
A
#
# COMPACT_ATOMS: atom_id res chain seq x y z
N MET A 1 -21.64 -20.29 18.52
CA MET A 1 -21.49 -18.83 18.38
C MET A 1 -21.22 -18.23 19.76
N ARG A 2 -20.05 -17.61 19.99
CA ARG A 2 -19.85 -16.78 21.19
C ARG A 2 -20.78 -15.57 21.07
N ARG A 3 -21.51 -15.23 22.13
CA ARG A 3 -22.35 -14.02 22.18
C ARG A 3 -21.43 -12.81 21.94
N ALA A 4 -21.76 -11.97 20.97
CA ALA A 4 -21.01 -10.74 20.72
C ALA A 4 -21.09 -9.84 21.98
N GLU A 5 -19.95 -9.34 22.44
CA GLU A 5 -19.91 -8.38 23.54
C GLU A 5 -20.60 -7.08 23.08
N PRO A 6 -21.47 -6.48 23.91
CA PRO A 6 -22.12 -5.22 23.55
C PRO A 6 -21.08 -4.13 23.33
N PHE A 7 -21.31 -3.28 22.33
CA PHE A 7 -20.41 -2.17 22.04
C PHE A 7 -20.26 -1.26 23.26
N SER A 8 -19.03 -0.82 23.48
CA SER A 8 -18.72 0.21 24.47
C SER A 8 -17.66 1.15 23.93
N LEU A 9 -17.84 2.43 24.23
CA LEU A 9 -16.89 3.50 23.96
C LEU A 9 -16.66 4.22 25.28
N ARG A 10 -15.44 4.14 25.83
CA ARG A 10 -15.12 4.71 27.15
C ARG A 10 -13.78 5.44 27.13
N PRO A 11 -13.54 6.44 27.99
CA PRO A 11 -12.22 7.05 28.12
C PRO A 11 -11.14 5.99 28.44
N SER A 12 -9.95 6.16 27.88
CA SER A 12 -8.78 5.39 28.28
C SER A 12 -8.53 5.52 29.79
N ARG A 13 -8.12 4.43 30.43
CA ARG A 13 -7.69 4.44 31.84
C ARG A 13 -6.30 5.05 32.04
N GLU A 14 -5.53 5.16 30.96
CA GLU A 14 -4.23 5.84 30.98
C GLU A 14 -4.47 7.34 30.86
N GLU A 15 -4.34 8.08 31.97
CA GLU A 15 -4.69 9.50 32.08
C GLU A 15 -3.97 10.43 31.08
N TRP A 16 -2.81 10.02 30.56
CA TRP A 16 -2.06 10.77 29.56
C TRP A 16 -2.52 10.51 28.12
N ARG A 17 -3.39 9.51 27.90
CA ARG A 17 -4.03 9.24 26.61
C ARG A 17 -5.43 9.85 26.60
N HIS A 18 -5.58 10.97 25.92
CA HIS A 18 -6.90 11.59 25.64
C HIS A 18 -7.72 10.81 24.60
N ALA A 19 -7.50 9.49 24.50
CA ALA A 19 -8.16 8.61 23.56
C ALA A 19 -9.30 7.84 24.22
N TRP A 20 -10.33 7.55 23.44
CA TRP A 20 -11.43 6.68 23.86
C TRP A 20 -11.21 5.28 23.33
N VAL A 21 -11.52 4.26 24.13
CA VAL A 21 -11.38 2.85 23.76
C VAL A 21 -12.74 2.32 23.33
N ALA A 22 -12.81 1.87 22.09
CA ALA A 22 -13.93 1.17 21.49
C ALA A 22 -13.70 -0.34 21.58
N ARG A 23 -14.66 -1.06 22.17
CA ARG A 23 -14.68 -2.54 22.27
C ARG A 23 -16.08 -3.09 21.99
N GLY A 24 -16.18 -4.38 21.70
CA GLY A 24 -17.45 -5.05 21.42
C GLY A 24 -17.95 -4.81 19.98
N GLU A 25 -19.21 -5.13 19.72
CA GLU A 25 -19.78 -5.13 18.37
C GLU A 25 -20.73 -3.95 18.11
N LEU A 26 -20.42 -3.13 17.10
CA LEU A 26 -21.27 -2.05 16.58
C LEU A 26 -21.74 -2.39 15.17
N ARG A 27 -23.02 -2.14 14.87
CA ARG A 27 -23.60 -2.44 13.56
C ARG A 27 -24.51 -1.36 13.02
N ASP A 28 -24.52 -1.23 11.68
CA ASP A 28 -25.58 -0.58 10.89
C ASP A 28 -25.90 0.85 11.34
N GLN A 29 -24.89 1.61 11.74
CA GLN A 29 -25.05 2.98 12.22
C GLN A 29 -23.81 3.83 11.98
N ARG A 30 -23.95 5.15 12.12
CA ARG A 30 -22.82 6.08 12.12
C ARG A 30 -21.99 5.93 13.39
N PHE A 31 -20.67 5.99 13.23
CA PHE A 31 -19.77 6.08 14.37
C PHE A 31 -19.72 7.51 14.91
N GLU A 32 -20.00 7.66 16.20
CA GLU A 32 -20.01 8.95 16.87
C GLU A 32 -18.99 8.98 18.01
N LEU A 33 -18.16 10.01 18.02
CA LEU A 33 -17.32 10.35 19.16
C LEU A 33 -18.04 11.40 20.03
N PRO A 34 -17.83 11.38 21.35
CA PRO A 34 -18.32 12.44 22.22
C PRO A 34 -17.77 13.82 21.79
N PRO A 35 -18.51 14.92 22.07
CA PRO A 35 -18.05 16.27 21.76
C PRO A 35 -16.64 16.55 22.30
N GLY A 36 -15.77 17.11 21.46
CA GLY A 36 -14.37 17.42 21.82
C GLY A 36 -13.41 16.22 21.76
N VAL A 37 -13.90 15.01 21.50
CA VAL A 37 -13.07 13.82 21.33
C VAL A 37 -12.78 13.60 19.85
N SER A 38 -11.51 13.39 19.53
CA SER A 38 -11.06 13.07 18.16
C SER A 38 -10.08 11.90 18.10
N SER A 39 -9.70 11.32 19.25
CA SER A 39 -8.77 10.19 19.33
C SER A 39 -9.49 8.92 19.80
N VAL A 40 -9.24 7.80 19.13
CA VAL A 40 -9.91 6.52 19.42
C VAL A 40 -8.99 5.32 19.23
N ILE A 41 -9.12 4.35 20.13
CA ILE A 41 -8.47 3.04 20.08
C ILE A 41 -9.55 2.00 19.85
N PHE A 42 -9.53 1.32 18.71
CA PHE A 42 -10.35 0.15 18.46
C PHE A 42 -9.59 -1.07 18.95
N GLU A 43 -10.05 -1.67 20.05
CA GLU A 43 -9.40 -2.83 20.67
C GLU A 43 -10.36 -4.01 20.68
N ARG A 44 -10.06 -5.03 19.85
CA ARG A 44 -10.92 -6.21 19.69
C ARG A 44 -12.39 -5.84 19.43
N ALA A 45 -12.58 -4.74 18.68
CA ALA A 45 -13.89 -4.27 18.28
C ALA A 45 -14.31 -4.95 16.99
N ARG A 46 -15.62 -5.14 16.81
CA ARG A 46 -16.22 -5.59 15.55
C ARG A 46 -17.20 -4.56 15.03
N LEU A 47 -16.92 -3.99 13.88
CA LEU A 47 -17.71 -2.92 13.28
C LEU A 47 -18.28 -3.45 11.98
N VAL A 48 -19.61 -3.51 11.85
CA VAL A 48 -20.27 -4.04 10.65
C VAL A 48 -21.20 -2.98 10.06
N ASN A 49 -21.00 -2.62 8.79
CA ASN A 49 -21.77 -1.58 8.09
C ASN A 49 -21.81 -0.24 8.87
N VAL A 50 -20.67 0.13 9.48
CA VAL A 50 -20.56 1.36 10.26
C VAL A 50 -20.10 2.49 9.36
N ASP A 51 -20.79 3.63 9.43
CA ASP A 51 -20.48 4.85 8.69
C ASP A 51 -19.48 5.73 9.46
N PHE A 52 -18.27 5.87 8.92
CA PHE A 52 -17.21 6.78 9.37
C PHE A 52 -17.01 7.96 8.40
N SER A 53 -17.91 8.14 7.43
CA SER A 53 -17.72 9.10 6.35
C SER A 53 -17.67 10.55 6.86
N GLY A 54 -16.71 11.30 6.33
CA GLY A 54 -16.42 12.69 6.71
C GLY A 54 -15.80 12.87 8.10
N THR A 55 -15.64 11.81 8.89
CA THR A 55 -15.10 11.91 10.25
C THR A 55 -13.61 12.29 10.23
N ARG A 56 -13.22 13.19 11.13
CA ARG A 56 -11.81 13.57 11.33
C ARG A 56 -11.33 13.01 12.65
N PHE A 57 -10.25 12.25 12.59
CA PHE A 57 -9.58 11.70 13.76
C PHE A 57 -8.19 12.30 13.91
N SER A 58 -7.86 12.71 15.13
CA SER A 58 -6.52 13.18 15.47
C SER A 58 -5.55 12.02 15.66
N ASP A 59 -5.99 10.94 16.31
CA ASP A 59 -5.19 9.75 16.56
C ASP A 59 -6.07 8.49 16.59
N VAL A 60 -5.76 7.53 15.72
CA VAL A 60 -6.46 6.25 15.66
C VAL A 60 -5.48 5.11 15.82
N ILE A 61 -5.79 4.23 16.76
CA ILE A 61 -5.09 2.96 16.94
C ILE A 61 -6.08 1.82 16.70
N VAL A 62 -5.69 0.84 15.89
CA VAL A 62 -6.49 -0.35 15.60
C VAL A 62 -5.72 -1.59 16.03
N GLU A 63 -6.29 -2.33 16.99
CA GLU A 63 -5.68 -3.49 17.62
C GLU A 63 -6.65 -4.67 17.63
N GLY A 64 -6.30 -5.73 16.88
CA GLY A 64 -7.08 -6.97 16.84
C GLY A 64 -8.56 -6.79 16.48
N SER A 65 -8.89 -5.74 15.72
CA SER A 65 -10.28 -5.36 15.42
C SER A 65 -10.68 -5.75 14.01
N GLU A 66 -11.99 -5.91 13.80
CA GLU A 66 -12.59 -6.29 12.52
C GLU A 66 -13.57 -5.22 12.04
N PHE A 67 -13.44 -4.81 10.79
CA PHE A 67 -14.32 -3.89 10.10
C PHE A 67 -14.87 -4.59 8.86
N ASP A 68 -16.19 -4.63 8.72
CA ASP A 68 -16.89 -5.36 7.66
C ASP A 68 -17.91 -4.41 7.02
N GLY A 69 -17.80 -4.14 5.72
CA GLY A 69 -18.72 -3.24 5.00
C GLY A 69 -18.72 -1.79 5.50
N CYS A 70 -17.66 -1.32 6.17
CA CYS A 70 -17.61 0.02 6.74
C CYS A 70 -17.22 1.09 5.70
N ASP A 71 -17.75 2.30 5.85
CA ASP A 71 -17.48 3.42 4.95
C ASP A 71 -16.60 4.49 5.62
N PHE A 72 -15.38 4.69 5.10
CA PHE A 72 -14.43 5.72 5.51
C PHE A 72 -14.34 6.88 4.50
N SER A 73 -15.36 7.04 3.64
CA SER A 73 -15.37 8.05 2.58
C SER A 73 -15.19 9.47 3.11
N GLY A 74 -14.16 10.16 2.63
CA GLY A 74 -13.83 11.52 3.06
C GLY A 74 -13.31 11.63 4.50
N ALA A 75 -13.13 10.52 5.21
CA ALA A 75 -12.52 10.53 6.52
C ALA A 75 -11.07 11.02 6.45
N ALA A 76 -10.57 11.59 7.55
CA ALA A 76 -9.20 12.04 7.66
C ALA A 76 -8.58 11.54 8.96
N PHE A 77 -7.37 11.01 8.86
CA PHE A 77 -6.58 10.56 9.99
C PHE A 77 -5.29 11.38 10.05
N ASP A 78 -5.13 12.17 11.12
CA ASP A 78 -3.90 12.93 11.35
C ASP A 78 -2.79 12.00 11.88
N THR A 79 -3.15 11.02 12.70
CA THR A 79 -2.29 9.88 13.08
C THR A 79 -3.10 8.60 12.97
N LEU A 80 -2.52 7.58 12.33
CA LEU A 80 -3.16 6.28 12.18
C LEU A 80 -2.13 5.17 12.33
N THR A 81 -2.46 4.24 13.21
CA THR A 81 -1.68 3.03 13.48
C THR A 81 -2.60 1.83 13.43
N MET A 82 -2.43 1.00 12.42
CA MET A 82 -3.18 -0.24 12.26
C MET A 82 -2.35 -1.45 12.69
N GLY A 83 -3.01 -2.46 13.24
CA GLY A 83 -2.40 -3.74 13.55
C GLY A 83 -1.37 -3.69 14.68
N ALA A 84 -1.69 -3.00 15.79
CA ALA A 84 -0.84 -2.75 16.96
C ALA A 84 0.50 -2.07 16.62
N GLY A 85 0.65 -0.82 17.05
CA GLY A 85 1.83 -0.01 16.73
C GLY A 85 3.14 -0.58 17.24
N LEU A 86 4.23 -0.13 16.63
CA LEU A 86 5.63 -0.30 17.10
C LEU A 86 5.86 0.12 18.57
N ARG A 87 4.88 0.74 19.23
CA ARG A 87 4.89 1.08 20.65
C ARG A 87 4.56 -0.15 21.52
N ARG A 88 5.60 -0.96 21.78
CA ARG A 88 6.00 -1.62 23.06
C ARG A 88 4.93 -2.20 24.02
N THR A 89 3.66 -2.30 23.66
CA THR A 89 2.57 -2.75 24.55
C THR A 89 2.20 -4.21 24.31
N TRP A 90 2.61 -4.77 23.19
CA TRP A 90 2.38 -6.17 22.93
C TRP A 90 3.38 -7.05 23.70
N ARG A 91 2.86 -7.83 24.67
CA ARG A 91 3.61 -8.78 25.52
C ARG A 91 3.18 -10.25 25.28
N GLY A 92 2.47 -10.53 24.18
CA GLY A 92 2.01 -11.89 23.86
C GLY A 92 3.04 -12.67 23.02
N ASP A 93 2.62 -13.83 22.50
CA ASP A 93 3.40 -14.63 21.53
C ASP A 93 2.91 -14.47 20.06
N VAL A 94 1.62 -14.17 19.84
CA VAL A 94 1.05 -13.73 18.54
C VAL A 94 0.71 -12.22 18.43
N TRP A 95 1.25 -11.53 17.41
CA TRP A 95 0.96 -10.12 17.09
C TRP A 95 -0.49 -10.00 16.56
N PRO A 96 -1.42 -9.31 17.25
CA PRO A 96 -2.82 -9.28 16.85
C PRO A 96 -3.01 -8.60 15.49
N ARG A 97 -3.68 -9.32 14.58
CA ARG A 97 -4.05 -8.82 13.26
C ARG A 97 -5.37 -8.06 13.30
N SER A 98 -5.43 -6.90 12.66
CA SER A 98 -6.70 -6.22 12.37
C SER A 98 -7.14 -6.50 10.95
N VAL A 99 -8.45 -6.61 10.70
CA VAL A 99 -8.98 -6.97 9.38
C VAL A 99 -10.04 -5.97 8.92
N PHE A 100 -9.91 -5.51 7.69
CA PHE A 100 -10.91 -4.71 6.98
C PHE A 100 -11.43 -5.54 5.82
N ARG A 101 -12.73 -5.75 5.73
CA ARG A 101 -13.41 -6.51 4.67
C ARG A 101 -14.45 -5.63 4.01
N ASP A 102 -14.44 -5.61 2.68
CA ASP A 102 -15.47 -4.94 1.89
C ASP A 102 -15.67 -3.46 2.30
N CYS A 103 -14.60 -2.84 2.81
CA CYS A 103 -14.61 -1.45 3.31
C CYS A 103 -14.25 -0.46 2.19
N VAL A 104 -14.76 0.77 2.32
CA VAL A 104 -14.55 1.84 1.33
C VAL A 104 -13.71 2.98 1.90
N PHE A 105 -12.62 3.31 1.22
CA PHE A 105 -11.70 4.42 1.55
C PHE A 105 -11.72 5.48 0.45
N ARG A 106 -12.89 6.01 0.12
CA ARG A 106 -13.03 6.97 -0.98
C ARG A 106 -12.61 8.37 -0.56
N ARG A 107 -11.65 9.00 -1.24
CA ARG A 107 -11.14 10.34 -0.90
C ARG A 107 -10.67 10.46 0.57
N THR A 108 -10.36 9.33 1.20
CA THR A 108 -9.86 9.25 2.58
C THR A 108 -8.45 9.83 2.65
N ARG A 109 -8.15 10.56 3.72
CA ARG A 109 -6.85 11.19 3.92
C ARG A 109 -6.07 10.42 4.98
N PHE A 110 -5.00 9.80 4.54
CA PHE A 110 -3.97 9.26 5.41
C PHE A 110 -2.90 10.34 5.58
N ALA A 111 -2.49 10.58 6.83
CA ALA A 111 -1.30 11.38 7.10
C ALA A 111 -0.05 10.67 6.56
N PRO A 112 1.00 11.42 6.17
CA PRO A 112 2.31 10.83 5.88
C PRO A 112 2.77 9.93 7.03
N LEU A 113 3.54 8.88 6.74
CA LEU A 113 4.09 7.97 7.75
C LEU A 113 3.03 7.22 8.58
N THR A 114 1.83 7.02 8.03
CA THR A 114 0.81 6.13 8.62
C THR A 114 1.38 4.71 8.72
N SER A 115 1.21 4.09 9.89
CA SER A 115 1.65 2.73 10.15
C SER A 115 0.52 1.75 9.83
N PHE A 116 0.70 0.91 8.80
CA PHE A 116 -0.28 -0.11 8.47
C PHE A 116 -0.13 -1.36 9.36
N GLY A 117 1.06 -1.64 9.90
CA GLY A 117 1.32 -2.74 10.84
C GLY A 117 0.71 -4.09 10.42
N ASN A 118 0.35 -4.95 11.39
CA ASN A 118 -0.29 -6.24 11.08
C ASN A 118 -1.78 -6.05 10.74
N VAL A 119 -2.05 -5.48 9.58
CA VAL A 119 -3.39 -5.29 9.03
C VAL A 119 -3.60 -6.15 7.79
N ARG A 120 -4.84 -6.55 7.56
CA ARG A 120 -5.25 -7.21 6.33
C ARG A 120 -6.48 -6.53 5.74
N PHE A 121 -6.36 -6.10 4.50
CA PHE A 121 -7.47 -5.62 3.69
C PHE A 121 -7.94 -6.70 2.74
N GLU A 122 -9.23 -7.01 2.78
CA GLU A 122 -9.89 -7.96 1.88
C GLU A 122 -10.99 -7.24 1.12
N ARG A 123 -10.93 -7.27 -0.22
CA ARG A 123 -11.96 -6.67 -1.10
C ARG A 123 -12.29 -5.21 -0.78
N CYS A 124 -11.31 -4.47 -0.27
CA CYS A 124 -11.47 -3.06 0.06
C CYS A 124 -11.26 -2.17 -1.17
N VAL A 125 -11.89 -1.00 -1.17
CA VAL A 125 -11.79 -0.02 -2.26
C VAL A 125 -11.05 1.23 -1.79
N PHE A 126 -9.94 1.54 -2.44
CA PHE A 126 -9.15 2.76 -2.25
C PHE A 126 -9.34 3.69 -3.47
N ASP A 127 -10.49 4.36 -3.55
CA ASP A 127 -10.79 5.29 -4.65
C ASP A 127 -10.37 6.71 -4.31
N ARG A 128 -9.30 7.20 -4.97
CA ARG A 128 -8.68 8.50 -4.70
C ARG A 128 -8.35 8.67 -3.22
N ALA A 129 -8.07 7.56 -2.54
CA ALA A 129 -7.48 7.53 -1.21
C ALA A 129 -6.12 8.23 -1.30
N ARG A 130 -5.84 9.19 -0.43
CA ARG A 130 -4.58 9.94 -0.46
C ARG A 130 -3.44 9.13 0.18
N LEU A 131 -3.16 7.95 -0.38
CA LEU A 131 -2.04 7.09 -0.02
C LEU A 131 -0.76 7.73 -0.56
N ARG A 132 -0.13 8.55 0.29
CA ARG A 132 1.13 9.22 -0.04
C ARG A 132 2.14 9.17 1.09
N GLN A 133 3.41 8.97 0.74
CA GLN A 133 4.53 8.94 1.68
C GLN A 133 4.34 7.87 2.77
N GLN A 134 3.90 6.68 2.35
CA GLN A 134 3.63 5.56 3.25
C GLN A 134 4.75 4.53 3.17
N THR A 135 5.60 4.55 4.18
CA THR A 135 6.81 3.72 4.25
C THR A 135 6.67 2.56 5.26
N PHE A 136 5.67 2.60 6.14
CA PHE A 136 5.43 1.60 7.20
C PHE A 136 4.32 0.61 6.83
N THR A 137 4.51 -0.12 5.73
CA THR A 137 3.56 -1.07 5.13
C THR A 137 4.07 -2.50 5.13
N THR A 138 5.20 -2.77 5.79
CA THR A 138 5.96 -4.02 5.66
C THR A 138 5.21 -5.26 6.13
N GLU A 139 4.25 -5.13 7.04
CA GLU A 139 3.44 -6.23 7.54
C GLU A 139 2.02 -6.24 6.96
N ALA A 140 1.67 -5.28 6.10
CA ALA A 140 0.31 -5.15 5.60
C ALA A 140 -0.01 -6.17 4.50
N GLU A 141 -1.22 -6.73 4.55
CA GLU A 141 -1.74 -7.65 3.53
C GLU A 141 -2.87 -6.98 2.74
N PHE A 142 -2.92 -7.22 1.42
CA PHE A 142 -3.95 -6.69 0.51
C PHE A 142 -4.43 -7.81 -0.42
N VAL A 143 -5.70 -8.19 -0.31
CA VAL A 143 -6.27 -9.29 -1.08
C VAL A 143 -7.55 -8.84 -1.79
N GLY A 144 -7.56 -8.92 -3.11
CA GLY A 144 -8.73 -8.54 -3.90
C GLY A 144 -9.10 -7.06 -3.81
N CYS A 145 -8.17 -6.18 -3.41
CA CYS A 145 -8.46 -4.75 -3.24
C CYS A 145 -8.42 -4.00 -4.56
N VAL A 146 -9.15 -2.90 -4.64
CA VAL A 146 -9.16 -2.00 -5.81
C VAL A 146 -8.50 -0.68 -5.44
N PHE A 147 -7.54 -0.24 -6.26
CA PHE A 147 -6.86 1.04 -6.13
C PHE A 147 -7.14 1.90 -7.35
N SER A 148 -7.63 3.11 -7.15
CA SER A 148 -7.86 4.05 -8.25
C SER A 148 -7.49 5.49 -7.89
N GLY A 149 -7.08 6.25 -8.89
CA GLY A 149 -6.43 7.55 -8.72
C GLY A 149 -4.94 7.41 -8.39
N ARG A 150 -4.33 8.52 -7.96
CA ARG A 150 -2.87 8.59 -7.78
C ARG A 150 -2.41 8.01 -6.45
N LEU A 151 -1.48 7.06 -6.53
CA LEU A 151 -0.66 6.57 -5.44
C LEU A 151 0.73 7.19 -5.60
N HIS A 152 1.30 7.70 -4.50
CA HIS A 152 2.56 8.42 -4.58
C HIS A 152 3.51 8.13 -3.43
N ASP A 153 4.76 7.81 -3.67
CA ASP A 153 5.76 7.59 -2.61
C ASP A 153 5.25 6.54 -1.58
N ILE A 154 4.98 5.33 -2.08
CA ILE A 154 4.49 4.22 -1.26
C ILE A 154 5.11 2.89 -1.71
N ASN A 155 5.53 2.10 -0.73
CA ASN A 155 6.06 0.77 -0.96
C ASN A 155 5.03 -0.28 -0.51
N PHE A 156 4.86 -1.35 -1.28
CA PHE A 156 4.13 -2.54 -0.87
C PHE A 156 5.09 -3.72 -0.74
N TRP A 157 4.87 -4.57 0.26
CA TRP A 157 5.80 -5.64 0.61
C TRP A 157 5.09 -6.99 0.69
N GLY A 158 5.53 -7.96 -0.10
CA GLY A 158 5.09 -9.35 -0.03
C GLY A 158 5.81 -10.17 1.06
N ARG A 159 6.77 -9.57 1.77
CA ARG A 159 7.48 -10.18 2.90
C ARG A 159 7.59 -9.18 4.07
N PRO A 160 7.27 -9.60 5.31
CA PRO A 160 7.57 -8.80 6.50
C PRO A 160 9.06 -8.60 6.69
N THR A 161 9.47 -7.38 7.08
CA THR A 161 10.88 -7.07 7.33
C THR A 161 11.29 -7.34 8.78
N LYS A 162 10.32 -7.43 9.71
CA LYS A 162 10.55 -7.63 11.15
C LYS A 162 9.50 -8.57 11.75
N ASN A 163 9.83 -9.14 12.90
CA ASN A 163 8.89 -9.87 13.79
C ASN A 163 8.10 -11.00 13.11
N GLN A 164 8.67 -11.67 12.10
CA GLN A 164 7.99 -12.76 11.35
C GLN A 164 7.46 -13.87 12.26
N ALA A 165 8.21 -14.25 13.30
CA ALA A 165 7.77 -15.24 14.28
C ALA A 165 6.47 -14.82 15.00
N ALA A 166 6.38 -13.55 15.43
CA ALA A 166 5.18 -13.01 16.09
C ALA A 166 4.00 -12.84 15.13
N LEU A 167 4.27 -12.59 13.84
CA LEU A 167 3.24 -12.55 12.79
C LEU A 167 2.71 -13.95 12.44
N GLY A 168 3.49 -15.01 12.70
CA GLY A 168 3.17 -16.38 12.31
C GLY A 168 3.16 -16.60 10.79
N ARG A 169 3.83 -15.73 10.02
CA ARG A 169 3.93 -15.83 8.54
C ARG A 169 5.24 -15.26 8.01
N GLU A 170 5.73 -15.84 6.93
CA GLU A 170 6.93 -15.39 6.20
C GLU A 170 6.60 -14.50 4.99
N ARG A 171 5.36 -14.55 4.52
CA ARG A 171 4.87 -13.77 3.37
C ARG A 171 3.58 -13.05 3.72
N ASN A 172 3.44 -11.84 3.20
CA ASN A 172 2.16 -11.13 3.22
C ASN A 172 1.34 -11.55 2.01
N ALA A 173 0.04 -11.80 2.21
CA ALA A 173 -0.84 -11.99 1.08
C ALA A 173 -1.00 -10.66 0.32
N PHE A 174 -0.55 -10.65 -0.93
CA PHE A 174 -0.73 -9.55 -1.87
C PHE A 174 -1.17 -10.15 -3.21
N THR A 175 -2.48 -10.33 -3.41
CA THR A 175 -3.00 -11.11 -4.55
C THR A 175 -4.37 -10.63 -5.00
N GLY A 176 -4.63 -10.72 -6.30
CA GLY A 176 -5.90 -10.37 -6.91
C GLY A 176 -6.23 -8.88 -6.85
N ASN A 177 -5.25 -8.00 -6.57
CA ASN A 177 -5.50 -6.58 -6.47
C ASN A 177 -5.61 -5.94 -7.86
N ASP A 178 -6.46 -4.92 -7.96
CA ASP A 178 -6.73 -4.19 -9.19
C ASP A 178 -6.20 -2.75 -9.10
N PHE A 179 -5.18 -2.47 -9.90
CA PHE A 179 -4.58 -1.14 -10.09
C PHE A 179 -4.92 -0.55 -11.46
N THR A 180 -5.82 -1.14 -12.26
CA THR A 180 -6.05 -0.73 -13.65
C THR A 180 -6.46 0.74 -13.83
N ALA A 181 -7.07 1.34 -12.80
CA ALA A 181 -7.47 2.74 -12.74
C ALA A 181 -6.56 3.60 -11.84
N ALA A 182 -5.38 3.10 -11.47
CA ALA A 182 -4.40 3.81 -10.65
C ALA A 182 -3.36 4.54 -11.51
N GLU A 183 -2.87 5.66 -10.98
CA GLU A 183 -1.63 6.30 -11.42
C GLU A 183 -0.56 5.97 -10.39
N LEU A 184 0.50 5.29 -10.81
CA LEU A 184 1.59 4.84 -9.95
C LEU A 184 2.77 5.80 -10.12
N ASP A 185 3.07 6.57 -9.08
CA ASP A 185 4.11 7.58 -9.11
C ASP A 185 5.06 7.42 -7.93
N ASP A 186 6.24 6.85 -8.15
CA ASP A 186 7.15 6.46 -7.06
C ASP A 186 6.52 5.41 -6.14
N VAL A 187 6.02 4.34 -6.76
CA VAL A 187 5.37 3.21 -6.08
C VAL A 187 6.19 1.96 -6.33
N ALA A 188 6.65 1.30 -5.26
CA ALA A 188 7.36 0.03 -5.38
C ALA A 188 6.50 -1.14 -4.91
N PHE A 189 6.57 -2.24 -5.65
CA PHE A 189 6.04 -3.53 -5.24
C PHE A 189 7.24 -4.45 -5.00
N LYS A 190 7.42 -4.94 -3.77
CA LYS A 190 8.63 -5.67 -3.38
C LYS A 190 8.28 -7.06 -2.89
N HIS A 191 8.90 -8.09 -3.46
CA HIS A 191 8.64 -9.49 -3.12
C HIS A 191 7.18 -9.91 -3.35
N ILE A 192 6.53 -9.28 -4.33
CA ILE A 192 5.13 -9.50 -4.70
C ILE A 192 5.08 -10.23 -6.03
N ASP A 193 4.20 -11.22 -6.15
CA ASP A 193 3.87 -11.81 -7.43
C ASP A 193 3.11 -10.77 -8.28
N LEU A 194 3.83 -10.20 -9.25
CA LEU A 194 3.29 -9.15 -10.10
C LEU A 194 2.23 -9.69 -11.09
N TYR A 195 2.27 -10.98 -11.44
CA TYR A 195 1.29 -11.57 -12.36
C TYR A 195 -0.04 -11.90 -11.68
N ALA A 196 -0.04 -11.97 -10.33
CA ALA A 196 -1.25 -12.13 -9.54
C ALA A 196 -2.05 -10.81 -9.35
N GLN A 197 -1.66 -9.71 -10.02
CA GLN A 197 -2.35 -8.42 -9.94
C GLN A 197 -2.83 -7.97 -11.33
N ARG A 198 -3.73 -6.98 -11.35
CA ARG A 198 -4.12 -6.27 -12.57
C ARG A 198 -3.50 -4.88 -12.56
N TRP A 199 -2.78 -4.52 -13.62
CA TRP A 199 -2.01 -3.28 -13.70
C TRP A 199 -2.67 -2.24 -14.61
N PRO A 200 -2.34 -0.95 -14.44
CA PRO A 200 -2.57 0.03 -15.50
C PRO A 200 -1.98 -0.48 -16.82
N GLY A 201 -2.66 -0.21 -17.92
CA GLY A 201 -2.28 -0.71 -19.24
C GLY A 201 -1.41 0.26 -20.05
N PRO A 202 -0.99 -0.19 -21.26
CA PRO A 202 -0.45 0.69 -22.28
C PRO A 202 -1.39 1.87 -22.63
N PRO A 203 -0.85 3.00 -23.11
CA PRO A 203 0.57 3.23 -23.42
C PRO A 203 1.42 3.63 -22.20
N GLY A 204 0.83 3.90 -21.04
CA GLY A 204 1.54 4.48 -19.90
C GLY A 204 2.36 3.51 -19.05
N TYR A 205 2.01 2.20 -19.10
CA TYR A 205 2.60 1.18 -18.24
C TYR A 205 2.84 -0.14 -18.98
N ALA A 206 3.76 -0.94 -18.46
CA ALA A 206 4.00 -2.31 -18.90
C ALA A 206 4.45 -3.18 -17.72
N LEU A 207 4.00 -4.43 -17.67
CA LEU A 207 4.61 -5.47 -16.86
C LEU A 207 5.70 -6.15 -17.70
N LEU A 208 6.94 -6.08 -17.25
CA LEU A 208 8.10 -6.61 -17.96
C LEU A 208 8.82 -7.69 -17.16
N ASP A 209 9.33 -8.68 -17.89
CA ASP A 209 10.26 -9.71 -17.43
C ASP A 209 11.69 -9.36 -17.85
N ARG A 210 12.68 -10.02 -17.26
CA ARG A 210 14.10 -9.93 -17.67
C ARG A 210 14.59 -8.47 -17.77
N VAL A 211 14.20 -7.64 -16.80
CA VAL A 211 14.45 -6.19 -16.77
C VAL A 211 15.93 -5.89 -16.98
N THR A 212 16.82 -6.68 -16.40
CA THR A 212 18.27 -6.56 -16.55
C THR A 212 18.73 -6.78 -18.00
N ALA A 213 18.18 -7.78 -18.70
CA ALA A 213 18.53 -8.03 -20.09
C ALA A 213 18.00 -6.92 -21.01
N ARG A 214 16.78 -6.45 -20.77
CA ARG A 214 16.17 -5.32 -21.50
C ARG A 214 16.97 -4.03 -21.32
N MET A 215 17.44 -3.75 -20.10
CA MET A 215 18.33 -2.62 -19.82
C MET A 215 19.57 -2.70 -20.71
N ARG A 216 20.29 -3.83 -20.69
CA ARG A 216 21.51 -4.00 -21.50
C ARG A 216 21.25 -3.79 -22.99
N ALA A 217 20.09 -4.22 -23.47
CA ALA A 217 19.70 -4.08 -24.88
C ALA A 217 19.41 -2.62 -25.29
N VAL A 218 18.91 -1.77 -24.37
CA VAL A 218 18.61 -0.36 -24.67
C VAL A 218 19.77 0.60 -24.36
N LEU A 219 20.80 0.18 -23.62
CA LEU A 219 21.95 1.05 -23.33
C LEU A 219 22.64 1.64 -24.59
N PRO A 220 22.81 0.92 -25.71
CA PRO A 220 23.38 1.51 -26.93
C PRO A 220 22.55 2.67 -27.50
N LEU A 221 21.22 2.62 -27.37
CA LEU A 221 20.34 3.72 -27.77
C LEU A 221 20.63 4.96 -26.93
N VAL A 222 20.71 4.78 -25.60
CA VAL A 222 21.02 5.87 -24.67
C VAL A 222 22.40 6.47 -24.98
N GLU A 223 23.42 5.64 -25.24
CA GLU A 223 24.77 6.12 -25.53
C GLU A 223 24.89 6.95 -26.82
N ALA A 224 23.97 6.78 -27.77
CA ALA A 224 23.91 7.57 -28.98
C ALA A 224 23.33 8.99 -28.76
N TRP A 225 22.74 9.27 -27.60
CA TRP A 225 22.16 10.59 -27.33
C TRP A 225 23.23 11.68 -27.18
N PRO A 226 22.99 12.89 -27.74
CA PRO A 226 24.00 13.95 -27.80
C PRO A 226 24.31 14.58 -26.43
N ASP A 227 23.32 14.67 -25.55
CA ASP A 227 23.47 15.34 -24.25
C ASP A 227 23.97 14.35 -23.18
N PRO A 228 25.15 14.58 -22.57
CA PRO A 228 25.67 13.73 -21.50
C PRO A 228 24.75 13.68 -20.27
N LYS A 229 24.01 14.75 -19.95
CA LYS A 229 23.09 14.75 -18.80
C LYS A 229 21.90 13.82 -19.01
N HIS A 230 21.40 13.74 -20.23
CA HIS A 230 20.33 12.78 -20.56
C HIS A 230 20.83 11.34 -20.48
N ARG A 231 22.07 11.09 -20.92
CA ARG A 231 22.70 9.76 -20.80
C ARG A 231 22.85 9.33 -19.35
N GLU A 232 23.36 10.22 -18.50
CA GLU A 232 23.55 9.96 -17.07
C GLU A 232 22.21 9.67 -16.36
N GLU A 233 21.18 10.50 -16.58
CA GLU A 233 19.85 10.32 -15.99
C GLU A 233 19.19 9.00 -16.40
N ALA A 234 19.23 8.67 -17.70
CA ALA A 234 18.66 7.43 -18.21
C ALA A 234 19.40 6.21 -17.68
N ARG A 235 20.75 6.24 -17.72
CA ARG A 235 21.58 5.16 -17.18
C ARG A 235 21.29 4.91 -15.71
N PHE A 236 21.30 5.96 -14.89
CA PHE A 236 20.98 5.85 -13.47
C PHE A 236 19.60 5.23 -13.24
N SER A 237 18.60 5.70 -13.98
CA SER A 237 17.21 5.24 -13.83
C SER A 237 17.04 3.77 -14.25
N LEU A 238 17.67 3.37 -15.35
CA LEU A 238 17.65 1.98 -15.83
C LEU A 238 18.42 1.02 -14.90
N GLU A 239 19.59 1.43 -14.41
CA GLU A 239 20.40 0.63 -13.48
C GLU A 239 19.68 0.47 -12.13
N PHE A 240 19.06 1.55 -11.62
CA PHE A 240 18.23 1.50 -10.41
C PHE A 240 17.03 0.57 -10.58
N LEU A 241 16.31 0.69 -11.70
CA LEU A 241 15.16 -0.15 -12.01
C LEU A 241 15.55 -1.64 -12.11
N ALA A 242 16.62 -1.96 -12.85
CA ALA A 242 17.11 -3.34 -12.98
C ALA A 242 17.60 -3.92 -11.64
N GLY A 243 18.35 -3.13 -10.86
CA GLY A 243 18.80 -3.53 -9.54
C GLY A 243 17.62 -3.84 -8.61
N SER A 244 16.61 -2.97 -8.58
CA SER A 244 15.41 -3.18 -7.76
C SER A 244 14.58 -4.39 -8.21
N ALA A 245 14.43 -4.60 -9.52
CA ALA A 245 13.73 -5.76 -10.06
C ALA A 245 14.40 -7.09 -9.67
N VAL A 246 15.73 -7.16 -9.74
CA VAL A 246 16.50 -8.34 -9.30
C VAL A 246 16.40 -8.53 -7.79
N GLU A 247 16.59 -7.46 -7.01
CA GLU A 247 16.59 -7.55 -5.54
C GLU A 247 15.24 -8.02 -5.01
N HIS A 248 14.14 -7.57 -5.63
CA HIS A 248 12.83 -7.72 -5.02
C HIS A 248 11.89 -8.68 -5.75
N ASN A 249 11.97 -8.82 -7.07
CA ASN A 249 10.90 -9.43 -7.88
C ASN A 249 11.43 -10.37 -8.98
N ASP A 250 12.55 -11.05 -8.74
CA ASP A 250 13.11 -12.05 -9.66
C ASP A 250 13.28 -11.51 -11.10
N ASP A 251 13.79 -10.27 -11.23
CA ASP A 251 14.00 -9.54 -12.50
C ASP A 251 12.72 -9.19 -13.28
N HIS A 252 11.58 -9.04 -12.56
CA HIS A 252 10.32 -8.52 -13.10
C HIS A 252 9.99 -7.13 -12.54
N ALA A 253 9.32 -6.30 -13.32
CA ALA A 253 8.87 -4.98 -12.87
C ALA A 253 7.60 -4.51 -13.60
N VAL A 254 6.74 -3.80 -12.88
CA VAL A 254 5.76 -2.89 -13.48
C VAL A 254 6.48 -1.57 -13.71
N VAL A 255 6.52 -1.13 -14.96
CA VAL A 255 7.26 0.06 -15.38
C VAL A 255 6.34 1.08 -16.01
N SER A 256 6.70 2.34 -15.87
CA SER A 256 6.03 3.50 -16.43
C SER A 256 7.00 4.39 -17.21
N LEU A 257 6.45 5.37 -17.94
CA LEU A 257 7.26 6.43 -18.57
C LEU A 257 8.11 7.21 -17.55
N LEU A 258 7.65 7.36 -16.30
CA LEU A 258 8.39 8.12 -15.29
C LEU A 258 9.65 7.38 -14.82
N ASP A 259 9.66 6.05 -14.91
CA ASP A 259 10.79 5.21 -14.52
C ASP A 259 11.96 5.30 -15.49
N MET A 260 11.76 5.89 -16.68
CA MET A 260 12.82 6.09 -17.68
C MET A 260 13.75 7.25 -17.34
N GLY A 261 13.45 8.04 -16.31
CA GLY A 261 14.22 9.21 -15.89
C GLY A 261 13.34 10.45 -15.83
N ARG A 262 12.97 10.87 -14.63
CA ARG A 262 12.02 11.98 -14.42
C ARG A 262 12.50 13.31 -14.98
N ARG A 263 13.82 13.50 -15.06
CA ARG A 263 14.43 14.74 -15.55
C ARG A 263 14.65 14.74 -17.08
N LEU A 264 14.34 13.63 -17.75
CA LEU A 264 14.44 13.57 -19.21
C LEU A 264 13.30 14.36 -19.89
N PRO A 265 13.58 14.97 -21.06
CA PRO A 265 12.55 15.49 -21.95
C PRO A 265 11.48 14.41 -22.27
N PRO A 266 10.19 14.78 -22.40
CA PRO A 266 9.12 13.83 -22.70
C PRO A 266 9.41 12.90 -23.89
N ALA A 267 9.93 13.45 -25.00
CA ALA A 267 10.24 12.67 -26.20
C ALA A 267 11.30 11.57 -25.95
N LEU A 268 12.35 11.86 -25.16
CA LEU A 268 13.37 10.87 -24.82
C LEU A 268 12.84 9.79 -23.87
N ARG A 269 11.94 10.15 -22.95
CA ARG A 269 11.27 9.14 -22.09
C ARG A 269 10.38 8.21 -22.91
N GLU A 270 9.62 8.76 -23.86
CA GLU A 270 8.76 7.98 -24.74
C GLU A 270 9.58 7.05 -25.64
N GLU A 271 10.67 7.54 -26.24
CA GLU A 271 11.60 6.75 -27.04
C GLU A 271 12.21 5.61 -26.21
N LEU A 272 12.76 5.93 -25.04
CA LEU A 272 13.40 4.93 -24.17
C LEU A 272 12.39 3.90 -23.66
N PHE A 273 11.20 4.32 -23.24
CA PHE A 273 10.15 3.41 -22.78
C PHE A 273 9.67 2.49 -23.91
N ALA A 274 9.49 3.02 -25.11
CA ALA A 274 9.09 2.23 -26.27
C ALA A 274 10.16 1.18 -26.62
N ALA A 275 11.44 1.55 -26.63
CA ALA A 275 12.55 0.63 -26.84
C ALA A 275 12.61 -0.43 -25.73
N PHE A 276 12.48 -0.01 -24.47
CA PHE A 276 12.54 -0.90 -23.30
C PHE A 276 11.43 -1.95 -23.32
N ARG A 277 10.21 -1.54 -23.66
CA ARG A 277 9.08 -2.47 -23.83
C ARG A 277 9.23 -3.37 -25.06
N GLY A 278 9.75 -2.82 -26.17
CA GLY A 278 9.89 -3.50 -27.45
C GLY A 278 10.99 -4.55 -27.51
N THR A 279 11.94 -4.54 -26.56
CA THR A 279 13.02 -5.54 -26.48
C THR A 279 12.48 -6.93 -26.17
N SER A 280 12.11 -7.66 -27.23
CA SER A 280 11.81 -9.08 -27.13
C SER A 280 13.14 -9.82 -27.17
N SER A 281 13.56 -10.46 -26.09
CA SER A 281 14.66 -11.42 -26.20
C SER A 281 14.11 -12.65 -26.92
N ASN A 282 14.54 -12.81 -28.18
CA ASN A 282 14.49 -14.08 -28.91
C ASN A 282 15.34 -15.12 -28.19
N THR A 283 14.81 -15.67 -27.10
CA THR A 283 15.21 -16.96 -26.55
C THR A 283 13.94 -17.61 -26.02
N SER A 284 13.32 -18.42 -26.86
CA SER A 284 12.35 -19.43 -26.42
C SER A 284 13.09 -20.42 -25.51
N PRO A 285 12.51 -20.86 -24.39
CA PRO A 285 12.98 -22.08 -23.75
C PRO A 285 12.53 -23.26 -24.64
N GLY A 286 13.50 -23.96 -25.22
CA GLY A 286 13.30 -25.33 -25.68
C GLY A 286 13.30 -26.31 -24.52
#